data_AF-A0A0F6WA15-F1
#
_entry.id   AF-A0A0F6WA15-F1
#
_cell.length_a   1.000
_cell.length_b   1.000
_cell.length_c   1.000
_cell.angle_alpha   90.00
_cell.angle_beta   90.00
_cell.angle_gamma   90.00
#
_symmetry.space_group_name_H-M   'P 1'
#
loop_
_entity.id
_entity.type
_entity.pdbx_description
1 polymer ?
#
loop_
_entity_poly.entity_id
_entity_poly.type
_entity_poly.pdbx_seq_one_letter_code
_entity_poly.pdbx_strand_id
1 'polypeptide(L)'
;MIARVATAALIFGLAARAEAQPDVQISSRLALGGGAEFAQTEDADPGALFELALRAEALFGDAIADRARIGPAIDVRAANFRSIELAGGAMALLPIGSDFGITLMAGAGYALRDPYEPMQDRHGAIALATLALAYRPYDHFDVYGHGVSLYASGRAAFARWESWEAVIGVEVDLEFVVWSPIAFVITAVSGRDPGE
;
A
#
# COMPACT_ATOMS: atom_id res chain seq x y z
N MET A 1 17.35 -23.17 -35.99
CA MET A 1 15.91 -22.86 -35.84
C MET A 1 15.60 -22.96 -34.35
N ILE A 2 15.04 -21.90 -33.74
CA ILE A 2 14.56 -21.76 -32.34
C ILE A 2 15.69 -21.65 -31.30
N ALA A 3 16.26 -20.48 -30.98
CA ALA A 3 15.72 -19.26 -30.37
C ALA A 3 15.42 -19.38 -28.85
N ARG A 4 16.42 -18.97 -28.06
CA ARG A 4 16.37 -18.07 -26.88
C ARG A 4 15.43 -18.43 -25.71
N VAL A 5 16.03 -18.96 -24.65
CA VAL A 5 15.60 -18.70 -23.27
C VAL A 5 16.76 -17.98 -22.59
N ALA A 6 16.69 -16.65 -22.57
CA ALA A 6 17.62 -15.80 -21.83
C ALA A 6 16.93 -15.36 -20.53
N THR A 7 17.29 -16.07 -19.47
CA THR A 7 17.56 -15.58 -18.11
C THR A 7 17.03 -14.18 -17.78
N ALA A 8 15.85 -14.12 -17.16
CA ALA A 8 15.39 -12.96 -16.40
C ALA A 8 16.01 -13.01 -14.99
N ALA A 9 17.27 -12.62 -14.89
CA ALA A 9 17.94 -12.35 -13.62
C ALA A 9 19.06 -11.37 -13.91
N LEU A 10 18.85 -10.09 -13.58
CA LEU A 10 19.84 -9.08 -13.18
C LEU A 10 19.21 -7.68 -13.32
N ILE A 11 18.50 -7.22 -12.29
CA ILE A 11 18.47 -5.80 -11.91
C ILE A 11 18.38 -5.72 -10.38
N PHE A 12 19.41 -6.18 -9.68
CA PHE A 12 19.58 -5.93 -8.22
C PHE A 12 21.04 -5.71 -7.84
N GLY A 13 21.86 -5.21 -8.78
CA GLY A 13 23.30 -5.07 -8.54
C GLY A 13 23.91 -3.96 -9.38
N LEU A 14 23.47 -2.73 -9.15
CA LEU A 14 24.26 -1.56 -9.51
C LEU A 14 24.41 -0.76 -8.22
N ALA A 15 25.61 -0.82 -7.64
CA ALA A 15 26.07 0.15 -6.66
C ALA A 15 25.94 1.54 -7.31
N ALA A 16 24.81 2.20 -7.05
CA ALA A 16 24.54 3.52 -7.54
C ALA A 16 25.51 4.47 -6.83
N ARG A 17 26.29 5.19 -7.64
CA ARG A 17 27.08 6.33 -7.17
C ARG A 17 26.17 7.25 -6.37
N ALA A 18 26.66 7.74 -5.24
CA ALA A 18 26.05 8.83 -4.47
C ALA A 18 26.10 10.14 -5.28
N GLU A 19 25.31 10.22 -6.35
CA GLU A 19 24.84 11.47 -6.92
C GLU A 19 23.63 11.90 -6.11
N ALA A 20 23.49 13.20 -5.86
CA ALA A 20 22.33 13.78 -5.17
C ALA A 20 21.04 13.26 -5.82
N GLN A 21 20.42 12.28 -5.15
CA GLN A 21 19.19 11.68 -5.62
C GLN A 21 18.11 12.77 -5.56
N PRO A 22 17.21 12.87 -6.56
CA PRO A 22 15.96 13.57 -6.32
C PRO A 22 15.35 12.98 -5.04
N ASP A 23 14.97 13.82 -4.07
CA ASP A 23 14.44 13.38 -2.77
C ASP A 23 13.07 12.73 -2.94
N VAL A 24 13.08 11.50 -3.44
CA VAL A 24 11.95 10.61 -3.59
C VAL A 24 12.13 9.49 -2.58
N GLN A 25 11.06 9.15 -1.89
CA GLN A 25 11.00 7.98 -1.03
C GLN A 25 9.93 7.06 -1.58
N ILE A 26 10.36 5.90 -2.05
CA ILE A 26 9.48 4.87 -2.60
C ILE A 26 9.17 3.89 -1.47
N SER A 27 7.93 3.45 -1.36
CA SER A 27 7.61 2.39 -0.40
C SER A 27 6.46 1.52 -0.88
N SER A 28 6.43 0.28 -0.40
CA SER A 28 5.35 -0.64 -0.67
C SER A 28 4.89 -1.33 0.60
N ARG A 29 3.57 -1.43 0.81
CA ARG A 29 3.00 -1.93 2.05
C ARG A 29 1.92 -2.94 1.79
N LEU A 30 1.94 -4.01 2.57
CA LEU A 30 0.85 -4.95 2.70
C LEU A 30 -0.06 -4.50 3.84
N ALA A 31 -1.34 -4.29 3.54
CA ALA A 31 -2.36 -3.97 4.53
C ALA A 31 -3.27 -5.17 4.79
N LEU A 32 -3.63 -5.33 6.06
CA LEU A 32 -4.62 -6.30 6.52
C LEU A 32 -5.60 -5.57 7.43
N GLY A 33 -6.89 -5.69 7.14
CA GLY A 33 -7.92 -4.94 7.84
C GLY A 33 -9.23 -5.68 7.99
N GLY A 34 -10.00 -5.22 8.99
CA GLY A 34 -11.38 -5.61 9.22
C GLY A 34 -12.26 -4.37 9.16
N GLY A 35 -13.48 -4.54 8.69
CA GLY A 35 -14.36 -3.42 8.42
C GLY A 35 -15.81 -3.80 8.34
N ALA A 36 -16.59 -2.80 7.96
CA ALA A 36 -18.01 -2.93 7.74
C ALA A 36 -18.42 -2.19 6.46
N GLU A 37 -19.47 -2.72 5.87
CA GLU A 37 -20.16 -2.19 4.74
C GLU A 37 -21.51 -1.64 5.18
N PHE A 38 -21.81 -0.41 4.77
CA PHE A 38 -23.03 0.29 5.15
C PHE A 38 -23.84 0.60 3.90
N ALA A 39 -25.00 -0.05 3.78
CA ALA A 39 -26.01 0.28 2.78
C ALA A 39 -27.10 1.15 3.41
N GLN A 40 -27.67 2.05 2.60
CA GLN A 40 -28.66 3.03 3.06
C GLN A 40 -30.11 2.52 2.95
N THR A 41 -30.33 1.21 2.79
CA THR A 41 -31.69 0.67 2.87
C THR A 41 -32.04 0.54 4.36
N GLU A 42 -33.16 1.10 4.81
CA GLU A 42 -33.53 1.22 6.24
C GLU A 42 -33.46 -0.10 7.04
N ASP A 43 -33.51 -1.25 6.37
CA ASP A 43 -33.45 -2.59 6.97
C ASP A 43 -32.15 -3.38 6.67
N ALA A 44 -31.14 -2.76 6.05
CA ALA A 44 -29.90 -3.45 5.71
C ALA A 44 -28.92 -3.43 6.89
N ASP A 45 -28.70 -4.61 7.49
CA ASP A 45 -27.64 -4.79 8.49
C ASP A 45 -26.25 -4.51 7.87
N PRO A 46 -25.32 -3.89 8.63
CA PRO A 46 -23.95 -3.71 8.17
C PRO A 46 -23.29 -5.05 7.81
N GLY A 47 -22.75 -5.14 6.60
CA GLY A 47 -22.02 -6.32 6.14
C GLY A 47 -20.60 -6.35 6.73
N ALA A 48 -20.11 -7.53 7.13
CA ALA A 48 -18.73 -7.67 7.58
C ALA A 48 -17.75 -7.62 6.39
N LEU A 49 -16.61 -6.96 6.59
CA LEU A 49 -15.58 -6.81 5.58
C LEU A 49 -14.21 -7.25 6.11
N PHE A 50 -13.50 -8.02 5.30
CA PHE A 50 -12.09 -8.30 5.44
C PHE A 50 -11.36 -7.67 4.25
N GLU A 51 -10.28 -6.96 4.50
CA GLU A 51 -9.47 -6.31 3.48
C GLU A 51 -8.03 -6.83 3.50
N LEU A 52 -7.55 -7.20 2.31
CA LEU A 52 -6.14 -7.37 2.00
C LEU A 52 -5.77 -6.32 0.95
N ALA A 53 -4.77 -5.49 1.22
CA ALA A 53 -4.34 -4.48 0.25
C ALA A 53 -2.83 -4.48 0.03
N LEU A 54 -2.41 -4.04 -1.15
CA LEU A 54 -1.05 -3.73 -1.50
C LEU A 54 -1.01 -2.27 -1.96
N ARG A 55 -0.33 -1.41 -1.21
CA ARG A 55 -0.12 -0.01 -1.58
C ARG A 55 1.32 0.20 -2.01
N ALA A 56 1.52 0.99 -3.05
CA ALA A 56 2.82 1.53 -3.44
C ALA A 56 2.72 3.05 -3.58
N GLU A 57 3.75 3.76 -3.16
CA GLU A 57 3.80 5.23 -3.23
C GLU A 57 5.22 5.71 -3.54
N ALA A 58 5.29 6.90 -4.12
CA ALA A 58 6.52 7.66 -4.27
C ALA A 58 6.29 9.05 -3.67
N LEU A 59 6.90 9.34 -2.53
CA LEU A 59 6.74 10.61 -1.83
C LEU A 59 7.91 11.53 -2.14
N PHE A 60 7.60 12.77 -2.53
CA PHE A 60 8.59 13.80 -2.84
C PHE A 60 8.60 14.88 -1.75
N GLY A 61 9.79 15.39 -1.44
CA GLY A 61 10.02 16.48 -0.48
C GLY A 61 11.40 16.35 0.17
N ASP A 62 11.81 17.35 0.95
CA ASP A 62 13.16 17.41 1.54
C ASP A 62 13.60 16.10 2.22
N ALA A 63 14.85 15.68 1.98
CA ALA A 63 15.56 14.53 2.57
C ALA A 63 15.82 14.62 4.10
N ILE A 64 14.80 14.92 4.88
CA ILE A 64 14.87 15.10 6.33
C ILE A 64 13.66 14.42 7.00
N ALA A 65 13.87 13.77 8.15
CA ALA A 65 12.85 13.00 8.87
C ALA A 65 11.59 13.78 9.25
N ASP A 66 11.73 15.06 9.62
CA ASP A 66 10.64 15.89 10.12
C ASP A 66 10.08 16.84 9.05
N ARG A 67 9.98 16.38 7.79
CA ARG A 67 9.43 17.18 6.69
C ARG A 67 8.21 16.51 6.06
N ALA A 68 7.22 17.35 5.74
CA ALA A 68 6.05 16.90 5.02
C ALA A 68 6.44 16.50 3.59
N ARG A 69 5.83 15.42 3.10
CA ARG A 69 6.07 14.90 1.75
C ARG A 69 4.75 14.62 1.07
N ILE A 70 4.74 14.68 -0.26
CA ILE A 70 3.55 14.39 -1.05
C ILE A 70 3.94 13.67 -2.34
N GLY A 71 3.08 12.79 -2.82
CA GLY A 71 3.27 12.22 -4.14
C GLY A 71 2.18 11.23 -4.53
N PRO A 72 2.35 10.57 -5.68
CA PRO A 72 1.39 9.58 -6.15
C PRO A 72 1.40 8.32 -5.29
N ALA A 73 0.23 7.72 -5.17
CA ALA A 73 0.04 6.41 -4.57
C ALA A 73 -0.90 5.56 -5.43
N ILE A 74 -0.65 4.25 -5.47
CA ILE A 74 -1.49 3.24 -6.10
C ILE A 74 -1.82 2.20 -5.05
N ASP A 75 -3.05 1.72 -5.06
CA ASP A 75 -3.56 0.74 -4.10
C ASP A 75 -4.31 -0.37 -4.83
N VAL A 76 -3.93 -1.61 -4.57
CA VAL A 76 -4.60 -2.83 -5.05
C VAL A 76 -5.21 -3.53 -3.86
N ARG A 77 -6.52 -3.72 -3.87
CA ARG A 77 -7.25 -4.27 -2.73
C ARG A 77 -8.04 -5.50 -3.13
N ALA A 78 -8.22 -6.40 -2.19
CA ALA A 78 -9.17 -7.49 -2.26
C ALA A 78 -10.04 -7.45 -1.00
N ALA A 79 -11.35 -7.29 -1.19
CA ALA A 79 -12.31 -7.42 -0.11
C ALA A 79 -12.93 -8.82 -0.11
N ASN A 80 -12.91 -9.49 1.05
CA ASN A 80 -13.46 -10.83 1.28
C ASN A 80 -12.97 -11.91 0.28
N PHE A 81 -11.85 -11.67 -0.42
CA PHE A 81 -11.34 -12.49 -1.54
C PHE A 81 -12.32 -12.67 -2.71
N ARG A 82 -13.30 -11.77 -2.83
CA ARG A 82 -14.38 -11.82 -3.84
C ARG A 82 -14.38 -10.63 -4.77
N SER A 83 -13.57 -9.63 -4.46
CA SER A 83 -13.39 -8.44 -5.26
C SER A 83 -11.91 -8.16 -5.45
N ILE A 84 -11.62 -7.44 -6.52
CA ILE A 84 -10.33 -6.79 -6.71
C ILE A 84 -10.58 -5.33 -7.08
N GLU A 85 -9.93 -4.43 -6.38
CA GLU A 85 -10.04 -2.99 -6.58
C GLU A 85 -8.66 -2.43 -6.91
N LEU A 86 -8.61 -1.55 -7.90
CA LEU A 86 -7.40 -0.81 -8.24
C LEU A 86 -7.72 0.67 -8.14
N ALA A 87 -6.93 1.39 -7.34
CA ALA A 87 -7.09 2.82 -7.17
C ALA A 87 -5.76 3.54 -7.27
N GLY A 88 -5.81 4.79 -7.73
CA GLY A 88 -4.69 5.71 -7.79
C GLY A 88 -5.08 7.03 -7.15
N GLY A 89 -4.10 7.74 -6.60
CA GLY A 89 -4.35 8.99 -5.92
C GLY A 89 -3.09 9.72 -5.51
N ALA A 90 -3.29 10.69 -4.63
CA ALA A 90 -2.22 11.40 -3.96
C ALA A 90 -2.14 10.93 -2.51
N MET A 91 -0.92 10.80 -2.00
CA MET A 91 -0.64 10.62 -0.59
C MET A 91 0.20 11.78 -0.08
N ALA A 92 -0.16 12.28 1.10
CA ALA A 92 0.66 13.17 1.90
C ALA A 92 1.14 12.47 3.17
N LEU A 93 2.39 12.71 3.55
CA LEU A 93 2.99 12.37 4.83
C LEU A 93 3.20 13.66 5.62
N LEU A 94 2.64 13.72 6.82
CA LEU A 94 2.75 14.83 7.75
C LEU A 94 3.51 14.34 8.99
N PRO A 95 4.76 14.79 9.22
CA PRO A 95 5.53 14.39 10.39
C PRO A 95 4.89 14.95 11.67
N ILE A 96 4.84 14.12 12.71
CA ILE A 96 4.38 14.52 14.05
C ILE A 96 5.50 14.40 15.10
N GLY A 97 6.70 13.96 14.69
CA GLY A 97 7.94 13.91 15.47
C GLY A 97 8.39 12.49 15.80
N SER A 98 9.70 12.33 16.07
CA SER A 98 10.31 11.06 16.49
C SER A 98 10.00 9.88 15.56
N ASP A 99 10.17 10.08 14.25
CA ASP A 99 9.88 9.10 13.19
C ASP A 99 8.39 8.74 13.03
N PHE A 100 7.48 9.37 13.78
CA PHE A 100 6.05 9.22 13.57
C PHE A 100 5.52 10.24 12.58
N GLY A 101 4.57 9.80 11.76
CA GLY A 101 3.87 10.64 10.81
C GLY A 101 2.42 10.21 10.63
N ILE A 102 1.59 11.17 10.25
CA ILE A 102 0.24 10.92 9.75
C ILE A 102 0.32 10.86 8.24
N THR A 103 -0.23 9.80 7.64
CA THR A 103 -0.39 9.72 6.19
C THR A 103 -1.86 9.91 5.83
N LEU A 104 -2.10 10.69 4.78
CA LEU A 104 -3.41 10.90 4.19
C LEU A 104 -3.33 10.53 2.72
N MET A 105 -4.12 9.54 2.30
CA MET A 105 -4.32 9.20 0.91
C MET A 105 -5.72 9.60 0.50
N ALA A 106 -5.86 10.21 -0.67
CA ALA A 106 -7.14 10.41 -1.34
C ALA A 106 -6.99 9.98 -2.80
N GLY A 107 -7.96 9.23 -3.30
CA GLY A 107 -7.87 8.67 -4.63
C GLY A 107 -9.20 8.20 -5.20
N ALA A 108 -9.12 7.74 -6.44
CA ALA A 108 -10.22 7.14 -7.16
C ALA A 108 -9.73 5.92 -7.92
N GLY A 109 -10.65 5.03 -8.26
CA GLY A 109 -10.29 3.75 -8.83
C GLY A 109 -11.47 3.03 -9.46
N TYR A 110 -11.27 1.73 -9.65
CA TYR A 110 -12.26 0.83 -10.19
C TYR A 110 -12.31 -0.45 -9.36
N ALA A 111 -13.52 -0.87 -9.00
CA ALA A 111 -13.79 -2.10 -8.28
C ALA A 111 -14.42 -3.14 -9.22
N LEU A 112 -13.73 -4.28 -9.36
CA LEU A 112 -14.22 -5.49 -10.00
C LEU A 112 -14.77 -6.41 -8.91
N ARG A 113 -16.08 -6.59 -8.90
CA ARG A 113 -16.83 -7.33 -7.87
C ARG A 113 -17.65 -8.45 -8.52
N ASP A 114 -17.86 -9.54 -7.80
CA ASP A 114 -18.65 -10.68 -8.30
C ASP A 114 -20.10 -10.22 -8.60
N PRO A 115 -20.62 -10.47 -9.82
CA PRO A 115 -21.98 -10.10 -10.20
C PRO A 115 -23.08 -10.83 -9.44
N TYR A 116 -22.79 -11.87 -8.66
CA TYR A 116 -23.79 -12.61 -7.86
C TYR A 116 -23.86 -12.15 -6.40
N GLU A 117 -23.05 -11.17 -6.00
CA GLU A 117 -23.10 -10.61 -4.64
C GLU A 117 -24.40 -9.78 -4.43
N PRO A 118 -24.93 -9.70 -3.20
CA PRO A 118 -26.16 -8.96 -2.89
C PRO A 118 -26.15 -7.47 -3.28
N MET A 119 -24.98 -6.92 -3.62
CA MET A 119 -24.80 -5.51 -3.98
C MET A 119 -24.05 -5.32 -5.31
N GLN A 120 -24.56 -5.98 -6.35
CA GLN A 120 -24.07 -5.99 -7.74
C GLN A 120 -23.79 -4.58 -8.30
N ASP A 121 -24.58 -3.59 -7.90
CA ASP A 121 -24.55 -2.21 -8.42
C ASP A 121 -23.33 -1.38 -7.96
N ARG A 122 -22.44 -1.96 -7.14
CA ARG A 122 -21.21 -1.30 -6.68
C ARG A 122 -19.97 -1.67 -7.50
N HIS A 123 -20.13 -2.50 -8.52
CA HIS A 123 -19.12 -2.68 -9.54
C HIS A 123 -18.90 -1.37 -10.30
N GLY A 124 -17.66 -0.91 -10.43
CA GLY A 124 -17.37 0.29 -11.20
C GLY A 124 -16.46 1.28 -10.49
N ALA A 125 -16.62 2.57 -10.83
CA ALA A 125 -15.78 3.61 -10.31
C ALA A 125 -15.98 3.79 -8.79
N ILE A 126 -14.88 3.94 -8.06
CA ILE A 126 -14.87 4.17 -6.61
C ILE A 126 -14.05 5.41 -6.25
N ALA A 127 -14.41 6.07 -5.15
CA ALA A 127 -13.59 7.05 -4.47
C ALA A 127 -13.17 6.49 -3.11
N LEU A 128 -11.96 6.81 -2.68
CA LEU A 128 -11.45 6.36 -1.38
C LEU A 128 -10.60 7.44 -0.70
N ALA A 129 -10.61 7.38 0.63
CA ALA A 129 -9.70 8.11 1.47
C ALA A 129 -9.15 7.18 2.55
N THR A 130 -7.86 7.30 2.84
CA THR A 130 -7.19 6.53 3.88
C THR A 130 -6.41 7.49 4.77
N LEU A 131 -6.56 7.34 6.07
CA LEU A 131 -5.78 8.01 7.10
C LEU A 131 -4.98 6.95 7.83
N ALA A 132 -3.67 7.14 8.02
CA ALA A 132 -2.88 6.23 8.82
C ALA A 132 -1.93 6.97 9.77
N LEU A 133 -1.81 6.44 10.99
CA LEU A 133 -0.74 6.78 11.92
C LEU A 133 0.40 5.81 11.68
N ALA A 134 1.54 6.33 11.25
CA ALA A 134 2.66 5.52 10.79
C ALA A 134 3.91 5.80 11.62
N TYR A 135 4.62 4.73 11.98
CA TYR A 135 6.03 4.79 12.35
C TYR A 135 6.85 4.56 11.09
N ARG A 136 7.59 5.60 10.66
CA ARG A 136 8.35 5.66 9.41
C ARG A 136 9.69 6.35 9.66
N PRO A 137 10.71 5.62 10.16
CA PRO A 137 12.03 6.18 10.30
C PRO A 137 12.56 6.60 8.93
N TYR A 138 13.21 7.76 8.88
CA TYR A 138 13.79 8.24 7.64
C TYR A 138 15.06 7.47 7.32
N ASP A 139 15.13 6.93 6.10
CA ASP A 139 16.32 6.25 5.60
C ASP A 139 17.22 7.25 4.88
N HIS A 140 18.43 7.44 5.40
CA HIS A 140 19.44 8.32 4.79
C HIS A 140 20.30 7.61 3.74
N PHE A 141 20.14 6.29 3.60
CA PHE A 141 21.02 5.43 2.81
C PHE A 141 20.31 4.78 1.62
N ASP A 142 18.98 4.69 1.65
CA ASP A 142 18.16 4.12 0.58
C ASP A 142 16.99 5.04 0.17
N VAL A 143 16.59 4.93 -1.09
CA VAL A 143 15.35 5.49 -1.64
C VAL A 143 14.13 4.77 -1.08
N TYR A 144 14.30 3.52 -0.64
CA TYR A 144 13.21 2.72 -0.10
C TYR A 144 12.88 3.11 1.35
N GLY A 145 11.60 3.42 1.59
CA GLY A 145 11.10 3.92 2.86
C GLY A 145 10.34 2.89 3.66
N HIS A 146 10.94 2.45 4.76
CA HIS A 146 10.34 1.47 5.66
C HIS A 146 9.24 2.06 6.56
N GLY A 147 8.30 1.21 6.99
CA GLY A 147 7.36 1.61 8.03
C GLY A 147 6.29 0.61 8.40
N VAL A 148 5.61 0.91 9.51
CA VAL A 148 4.43 0.20 10.00
C VAL A 148 3.37 1.24 10.35
N SER A 149 2.13 1.00 9.98
CA SER A 149 1.03 1.94 10.25
C SER A 149 -0.23 1.26 10.77
N LEU A 150 -0.99 2.02 11.55
CA LEU A 150 -2.40 1.75 11.82
C LEU A 150 -3.21 2.64 10.88
N TYR A 151 -4.10 2.06 10.09
CA TYR A 151 -4.89 2.81 9.11
C TYR A 151 -6.39 2.69 9.35
N ALA A 152 -7.09 3.70 8.88
CA ALA A 152 -8.52 3.72 8.68
C ALA A 152 -8.80 4.18 7.23
N SER A 153 -9.56 3.39 6.48
CA SER A 153 -9.94 3.71 5.11
C SER A 153 -11.46 3.78 4.99
N GLY A 154 -11.95 4.79 4.27
CA GLY A 154 -13.34 4.86 3.81
C GLY A 154 -13.38 4.80 2.29
N ARG A 155 -14.39 4.15 1.72
CA ARG A 155 -14.63 4.13 0.28
C ARG A 155 -16.11 4.17 -0.07
N ALA A 156 -16.43 4.75 -1.22
CA ALA A 156 -17.79 4.83 -1.76
C ALA A 156 -17.77 4.56 -3.27
N ALA A 157 -18.82 3.92 -3.77
CA ALA A 157 -19.01 3.72 -5.21
C ALA A 157 -19.65 4.97 -5.83
N PHE A 158 -19.11 5.47 -6.94
CA PHE A 158 -19.66 6.67 -7.60
C PHE A 158 -21.09 6.48 -8.09
N ALA A 159 -21.47 5.25 -8.46
CA ALA A 159 -22.83 4.93 -8.88
C ALA A 159 -23.85 5.01 -7.72
N ARG A 160 -23.39 4.87 -6.47
CA ARG A 160 -24.22 4.90 -5.26
C ARG A 160 -23.42 5.50 -4.09
N TRP A 161 -23.33 6.82 -4.06
CA TRP A 161 -22.66 7.58 -3.00
C TRP A 161 -23.25 7.35 -1.60
N GLU A 162 -24.50 6.91 -1.54
CA GLU A 162 -25.22 6.61 -0.31
C GLU A 162 -24.73 5.34 0.39
N SER A 163 -24.01 4.46 -0.32
CA SER A 163 -23.41 3.25 0.24
C SER A 163 -21.90 3.43 0.39
N TRP A 164 -21.39 3.17 1.58
CA TRP A 164 -19.97 3.36 1.89
C TRP A 164 -19.45 2.20 2.73
N GLU A 165 -18.15 2.00 2.66
CA GLU A 165 -17.44 0.95 3.36
C GLU A 165 -16.33 1.59 4.18
N ALA A 166 -16.12 1.06 5.38
CA ALA A 166 -15.02 1.50 6.24
C ALA A 166 -14.24 0.32 6.78
N VAL A 167 -12.92 0.48 6.80
CA VAL A 167 -11.94 -0.51 7.20
C VAL A 167 -10.97 0.12 8.17
N ILE A 168 -10.61 -0.62 9.20
CA ILE A 168 -9.45 -0.32 10.04
C ILE A 168 -8.48 -1.50 9.99
N GLY A 169 -7.19 -1.22 10.10
CA GLY A 169 -6.22 -2.29 10.03
C GLY A 169 -4.80 -1.84 10.29
N VAL A 170 -3.89 -2.73 9.92
CA VAL A 170 -2.45 -2.52 10.00
C VAL A 170 -1.84 -2.59 8.62
N GLU A 171 -0.85 -1.75 8.35
CA GLU A 171 0.00 -1.87 7.17
C GLU A 171 1.43 -2.13 7.61
N VAL A 172 2.07 -3.08 6.95
CA VAL A 172 3.47 -3.45 7.20
C VAL A 172 4.20 -3.34 5.88
N ASP A 173 5.40 -2.79 5.92
CA ASP A 173 6.26 -2.72 4.76
C ASP A 173 6.49 -4.11 4.14
N LEU A 174 6.37 -4.19 2.81
CA LEU A 174 6.50 -5.43 2.06
C LEU A 174 7.91 -6.03 2.20
N GLU A 175 8.94 -5.20 2.37
CA GLU A 175 10.31 -5.67 2.54
C GLU A 175 10.46 -6.54 3.79
N PHE A 176 9.80 -6.15 4.90
CA PHE A 176 9.80 -6.93 6.14
C PHE A 176 9.06 -8.26 6.00
N VAL A 177 7.98 -8.29 5.21
CA VAL A 177 7.11 -9.46 5.08
C VAL A 177 7.63 -10.45 4.05
N VAL A 178 8.21 -9.97 2.96
CA VAL A 178 8.60 -10.80 1.81
C VAL A 178 10.11 -10.98 1.74
N TRP A 179 10.87 -9.89 1.76
CA TRP A 179 12.31 -9.96 1.49
C TRP A 179 13.11 -10.44 2.69
N SER A 180 12.85 -9.92 3.90
CA SER A 180 13.61 -10.31 5.10
C SER A 180 13.58 -11.83 5.37
N PRO A 181 12.44 -12.54 5.28
CA PRO A 181 12.43 -14.00 5.44
C PRO A 181 13.17 -14.74 4.32
N ILE A 182 13.05 -14.28 3.07
CA ILE A 182 13.75 -14.88 1.94
C ILE A 182 15.26 -14.72 2.09
N ALA A 183 15.73 -13.51 2.40
CA ALA A 183 17.12 -13.21 2.65
C ALA A 183 17.67 -14.06 3.80
N PHE A 184 16.93 -14.19 4.90
CA PHE A 184 17.31 -15.06 6.01
C PHE A 184 17.52 -16.53 5.58
N VAL A 185 16.58 -17.10 4.81
CA VAL A 185 16.71 -18.47 4.31
C VAL A 185 17.91 -18.62 3.38
N ILE A 186 18.11 -17.65 2.47
CA ILE A 186 19.28 -17.65 1.58
C ILE A 186 20.58 -17.61 2.38
N THR A 187 20.69 -16.72 3.37
CA THR A 187 21.87 -16.61 4.25
C THR A 187 22.09 -17.89 5.05
N ALA A 188 21.04 -18.44 5.65
CA ALA A 188 21.10 -19.69 6.42
C ALA A 188 21.54 -20.89 5.57
N VAL A 189 21.11 -20.96 4.31
CA VAL A 189 21.48 -22.03 3.37
C VAL A 189 22.87 -21.82 2.77
N SER A 190 23.24 -20.57 2.48
CA SER A 190 24.52 -20.23 1.84
C SER A 190 25.69 -20.19 2.83
N GLY A 191 25.44 -20.12 4.14
CA GLY A 191 26.46 -20.12 5.18
C GLY A 191 27.41 -18.92 5.12
N ARG A 192 27.06 -17.88 4.34
CA ARG A 192 27.82 -16.63 4.26
C ARG A 192 27.26 -15.63 5.24
N ASP A 193 28.14 -14.91 5.93
CA ASP A 193 27.77 -13.80 6.79
C ASP A 193 27.15 -12.67 5.91
N PRO A 194 26.06 -12.01 6.31
CA PRO A 194 25.33 -11.06 5.46
C PRO A 194 26.07 -9.72 5.21
N GLY A 195 27.39 -9.67 5.40
CA GLY A 195 28.25 -8.51 5.19
C GLY A 195 29.51 -8.74 4.35
N GLU A 196 29.68 -9.91 3.72
CA GLU A 196 30.79 -10.23 2.81
C GLU A 196 30.36 -10.38 1.34
#